data_AF-A0A4R1XRX1-F1
#
_entry.id   AF-A0A4R1XRX1-F1
#
_cell.length_a   1.000
_cell.length_b   1.000
_cell.length_c   1.000
_cell.angle_alpha   90.00
_cell.angle_beta   90.00
_cell.angle_gamma   90.00
#
_symmetry.space_group_name_H-M   'P 1'
#
loop_
_entity.id
_entity.type
_entity.pdbx_description
1 polymer ?
#
loop_
_entity_poly.entity_id
_entity_poly.type
_entity_poly.pdbx_seq_one_letter_code
_entity_poly.pdbx_strand_id
1 'polypeptide(L)'
;MFKGKSFDNVLKLSTYMFWLLAICSIGLTLYNKYMGYSESLDMKPTFTFMFFALFAKYQYAIQYWLNKLETINTKERDKKLSIDSDRSTD
;
A
#
# COMPACT_ATOMS: atom_id res chain seq x y z
N MET A 1 -13.38 -8.90 6.73
CA MET A 1 -12.84 -7.62 7.23
C MET A 1 -11.99 -7.92 8.47
N PHE A 2 -10.66 -8.02 8.33
CA PHE A 2 -9.75 -8.39 9.44
C PHE A 2 -9.57 -7.22 10.42
N LYS A 3 -10.62 -6.94 11.21
CA LYS A 3 -10.58 -6.03 12.36
C LYS A 3 -10.19 -6.84 13.58
N GLY A 4 -8.89 -6.99 13.81
CA GLY A 4 -8.37 -7.67 14.99
C GLY A 4 -7.17 -6.92 15.54
N LYS A 5 -7.13 -6.72 16.86
CA LYS A 5 -6.00 -6.09 17.59
C LYS A 5 -4.65 -6.71 17.22
N SER A 6 -4.64 -7.99 16.86
CA SER A 6 -3.46 -8.71 16.36
C SER A 6 -2.98 -8.22 14.99
N PHE A 7 -3.90 -7.98 14.05
CA PHE A 7 -3.55 -7.49 12.71
C PHE A 7 -3.03 -6.05 12.74
N ASP A 8 -3.61 -5.20 13.60
CA ASP A 8 -3.11 -3.85 13.87
C ASP A 8 -1.66 -3.85 14.38
N ASN A 9 -1.37 -4.75 15.33
CA ASN A 9 -0.02 -4.87 15.88
C ASN A 9 0.97 -5.39 14.84
N VAL A 10 0.56 -6.33 13.98
CA VAL A 10 1.39 -6.79 12.84
C VAL A 10 1.66 -5.65 11.87
N LEU A 11 0.66 -4.86 11.48
CA LEU A 11 0.86 -3.71 10.59
C LEU A 11 1.79 -2.66 11.19
N LYS A 12 1.63 -2.35 12.48
CA LYS A 12 2.53 -1.44 13.19
C LYS A 12 3.96 -1.98 13.25
N LEU A 13 4.13 -3.24 13.65
CA LEU A 13 5.43 -3.89 13.71
C LEU A 13 6.11 -3.91 12.33
N SER A 14 5.38 -4.32 11.29
CA SER A 14 5.87 -4.32 9.91
C SER A 14 6.26 -2.91 9.46
N THR A 15 5.48 -1.89 9.80
CA THR A 15 5.82 -0.49 9.49
C THR A 15 7.17 -0.10 10.11
N TYR A 16 7.39 -0.40 11.39
CA TYR A 16 8.66 -0.10 12.05
C TYR A 16 9.82 -0.91 11.50
N MET A 17 9.61 -2.20 11.19
CA MET A 17 10.63 -3.07 10.59
C MET A 17 11.07 -2.57 9.22
N PHE A 18 10.13 -2.16 8.37
CA PHE A 18 10.46 -1.60 7.06
C PHE A 18 11.17 -0.25 7.17
N TRP A 19 10.81 0.60 8.13
CA TRP A 19 11.57 1.84 8.40
C TRP A 19 13.00 1.56 8.86
N LEU A 20 13.19 0.58 9.74
CA LEU A 20 14.51 0.14 10.17
C LEU A 20 15.34 -0.34 8.98
N LEU A 21 14.77 -1.20 8.13
CA LEU A 21 15.44 -1.70 6.92
C LEU A 21 15.76 -0.58 5.91
N ALA A 22 14.89 0.42 5.78
CA ALA A 22 15.16 1.58 4.93
C ALA A 22 16.38 2.39 5.44
N ILE A 23 16.47 2.61 6.76
CA ILE A 23 17.61 3.30 7.38
C ILE A 23 18.89 2.47 7.23
N CYS A 24 18.82 1.16 7.48
CA CYS A 24 19.96 0.25 7.29
C CYS A 24 20.42 0.22 5.82
N SER A 25 19.49 0.21 4.87
CA SER A 25 19.78 0.29 3.44
C SER A 25 20.53 1.57 3.07
N ILE A 26 20.07 2.73 3.56
CA ILE A 26 20.78 4.01 3.37
C ILE A 26 22.19 3.92 3.95
N GLY A 27 22.32 3.40 5.17
CA GLY A 27 23.62 3.22 5.83
C GLY A 27 24.57 2.34 5.02
N LEU A 28 24.08 1.23 4.48
CA LEU A 28 24.87 0.30 3.65
C LEU A 28 25.28 0.94 2.33
N THR A 29 24.37 1.64 1.65
CA THR A 29 24.67 2.33 0.39
C THR A 29 25.71 3.42 0.58
N LEU A 30 25.63 4.19 1.68
CA LEU A 30 26.63 5.19 2.03
C LEU A 30 27.99 4.56 2.38
N TYR A 31 27.98 3.47 3.17
CA TYR A 31 29.18 2.73 3.52
C TYR A 31 29.90 2.19 2.28
N ASN A 32 29.17 1.56 1.36
CA ASN A 32 29.73 1.02 0.13
C ASN A 32 30.32 2.11 -0.77
N LYS A 33 29.68 3.28 -0.85
CA LYS A 33 30.23 4.42 -1.58
C LYS A 33 31.49 4.98 -0.93
N TYR A 34 31.51 5.08 0.39
CA TYR A 34 32.68 5.60 1.12
C TYR A 34 33.90 4.68 0.99
N MET A 35 33.68 3.36 1.05
CA MET A 35 34.74 2.36 0.89
C MET A 35 35.14 2.11 -0.58
N GLY A 36 34.48 2.77 -1.54
CA GLY A 36 34.77 2.59 -2.97
C GLY A 36 34.29 1.26 -3.56
N TYR A 37 33.46 0.50 -2.84
CA TYR A 37 32.89 -0.77 -3.34
C TYR A 37 31.78 -0.57 -4.39
N SER A 38 31.24 0.64 -4.51
CA SER A 38 30.23 0.98 -5.51
C SER A 38 30.48 2.36 -6.09
N GLU A 39 30.51 2.45 -7.42
CA GLU A 39 30.61 3.72 -8.16
C GLU A 39 29.32 4.55 -8.08
N SER A 40 28.18 3.90 -7.78
CA SER A 40 26.87 4.54 -7.77
C SER A 40 26.12 4.31 -6.45
N LEU A 41 25.25 5.27 -6.10
CA LEU A 41 24.33 5.14 -4.98
C LEU A 41 23.12 4.32 -5.42
N ASP A 42 23.10 3.02 -5.12
CA ASP A 42 21.89 2.22 -5.31
C ASP A 42 20.90 2.49 -4.16
N MET A 43 19.88 3.29 -4.47
CA MET A 43 18.81 3.65 -3.56
C MET A 43 17.56 2.78 -3.74
N LYS A 44 17.56 1.81 -4.68
CA LYS A 44 16.40 0.96 -4.92
C LYS A 44 15.91 0.26 -3.64
N PRO A 45 16.78 -0.39 -2.83
CA PRO A 45 16.30 -1.10 -1.65
C PRO A 45 15.67 -0.14 -0.63
N THR A 46 16.24 1.06 -0.48
CA THR A 46 15.69 2.12 0.37
C THR A 46 14.27 2.50 -0.05
N PHE A 47 14.05 2.75 -1.34
CA PHE A 47 12.73 3.11 -1.84
C PHE A 47 11.73 1.97 -1.71
N THR A 48 12.16 0.73 -1.94
CA THR A 48 11.32 -0.46 -1.75
C THR A 48 10.87 -0.59 -0.29
N PHE A 49 11.79 -0.46 0.68
CA PHE A 49 11.43 -0.54 2.09
C PHE A 49 10.55 0.64 2.53
N MET A 50 10.82 1.86 2.05
CA MET A 50 9.94 3.01 2.30
C MET A 50 8.53 2.77 1.75
N PHE A 51 8.40 2.25 0.52
CA PHE A 51 7.11 1.91 -0.06
C PHE A 51 6.34 0.93 0.83
N PHE A 52 6.98 -0.16 1.27
CA PHE A 52 6.32 -1.14 2.13
C PHE A 52 5.98 -0.59 3.52
N ALA A 53 6.81 0.29 4.08
CA ALA A 53 6.51 0.97 5.34
C ALA A 53 5.25 1.84 5.22
N LEU A 54 5.13 2.63 4.14
CA LEU A 54 3.96 3.45 3.87
C LEU A 54 2.73 2.59 3.57
N PHE A 55 2.89 1.52 2.80
CA PHE A 55 1.81 0.59 2.49
C PHE A 55 1.23 -0.04 3.76
N ALA A 56 2.10 -0.54 4.66
CA ALA A 56 1.67 -1.09 5.95
C ALA A 56 0.97 -0.05 6.83
N LYS A 57 1.48 1.19 6.88
CA LYS A 57 0.88 2.29 7.65
C LYS A 57 -0.49 2.69 7.13
N TYR A 58 -0.66 2.77 5.81
CA TYR A 58 -1.88 3.25 5.16
C TYR A 58 -2.82 2.13 4.71
N GLN A 59 -2.55 0.89 5.10
CA GLN A 59 -3.33 -0.28 4.70
C GLN A 59 -4.84 -0.11 4.90
N TYR A 60 -5.26 0.49 6.02
CA TYR A 60 -6.67 0.77 6.28
C TYR A 60 -7.27 1.85 5.40
N ALA A 61 -6.51 2.89 5.07
CA ALA A 61 -6.97 3.93 4.16
C ALA A 61 -7.14 3.38 2.74
N ILE A 62 -6.22 2.51 2.30
CA ILE A 62 -6.28 1.81 1.01
C ILE A 62 -7.52 0.91 0.97
N GLN A 63 -7.74 0.08 2.00
CA GLN A 63 -8.93 -0.77 2.09
C GLN A 63 -10.23 0.04 2.09
N TYR A 64 -10.27 1.17 2.81
CA TYR A 64 -11.43 2.05 2.79
C TYR A 64 -11.72 2.59 1.39
N TRP A 65 -10.69 3.06 0.68
CA TRP A 65 -10.81 3.54 -0.68
C TRP A 65 -11.29 2.46 -1.66
N LEU A 66 -10.75 1.25 -1.57
CA LEU A 66 -11.17 0.11 -2.38
C LEU A 66 -12.65 -0.23 -2.16
N ASN A 67 -13.09 -0.32 -0.91
CA ASN A 67 -14.50 -0.57 -0.60
C ASN A 67 -15.41 0.55 -1.11
N LYS A 68 -14.95 1.81 -1.05
CA LYS A 68 -15.70 2.94 -1.58
C LYS A 68 -15.83 2.88 -3.10
N LEU A 69 -14.76 2.53 -3.81
CA LEU A 69 -14.78 2.30 -5.25
C LEU A 69 -15.71 1.17 -5.65
N GLU A 70 -15.67 0.05 -4.91
CA GLU A 70 -16.58 -1.07 -5.12
C GLU A 70 -18.05 -0.65 -4.92
N THR A 71 -18.34 0.10 -3.85
CA THR A 71 -19.69 0.61 -3.59
C THR A 71 -20.20 1.52 -4.70
N ILE A 72 -19.34 2.39 -5.24
CA ILE A 72 -19.70 3.27 -6.37
C ILE A 72 -19.98 2.43 -7.62
N ASN A 73 -19.11 1.47 -7.93
CA ASN A 73 -19.25 0.61 -9.10
C ASN A 73 -20.54 -0.23 -9.03
N THR A 74 -20.88 -0.78 -7.87
CA THR A 74 -22.13 -1.53 -7.68
C THR A 74 -23.35 -0.62 -7.86
N LYS A 75 -23.35 0.60 -7.29
CA LYS A 75 -24.43 1.57 -7.50
C LYS A 75 -24.62 1.96 -8.97
N GLU A 76 -23.53 2.13 -9.71
CA GLU A 76 -23.60 2.42 -11.15
C GLU A 76 -24.13 1.22 -11.95
N ARG A 77 -23.75 0.00 -11.59
CA ARG A 77 -24.30 -1.23 -12.20
C ARG A 77 -25.80 -1.38 -11.93
N ASP A 78 -26.22 -1.18 -10.68
CA ASP A 78 -27.63 -1.30 -10.28
C ASP A 78 -28.48 -0.24 -10.99
N LYS A 79 -27.98 0.99 -11.12
CA LYS A 79 -28.64 2.06 -11.87
C LYS A 79 -28.77 1.74 -13.36
N LYS A 80 -27.78 1.08 -13.97
CA LYS A 80 -27.88 0.64 -15.38
C LYS A 80 -28.92 -0.47 -15.53
N LEU A 81 -28.95 -1.42 -14.61
CA LEU A 81 -29.92 -2.52 -14.60
C LEU A 81 -31.36 -2.03 -14.45
N SER A 82 -31.63 -1.02 -13.60
CA SER A 82 -32.97 -0.45 -13.47
C SER A 82 -33.44 0.31 -14.71
N ILE A 83 -32.53 1.03 -15.38
CA ILE A 83 -32.86 1.75 -16.62
C ILE A 83 -33.17 0.77 -17.76
N ASP A 84 -32.45 -0.36 -17.82
CA ASP A 84 -32.71 -1.40 -18.82
C ASP A 84 -34.03 -2.15 -18.55
N SER A 85 -34.38 -2.40 -17.28
CA SER A 85 -35.67 -3.02 -16.95
C SER A 85 -36.84 -2.12 -17.35
N ASP A 86 -36.77 -0.83 -17.02
CA ASP A 86 -37.83 0.13 -17.35
C ASP A 86 -38.06 0.25 -18.86
N ARG A 87 -36.98 0.18 -19.67
CA ARG A 87 -37.05 0.18 -21.14
C ARG A 87 -37.59 -1.11 -21.76
N SER A 88 -37.58 -2.22 -21.03
CA SER A 88 -38.08 -3.51 -21.51
C SER A 88 -39.57 -3.73 -21.24
N THR A 89 -40.20 -2.83 -20.48
CA THR A 89 -41.62 -2.83 -20.13
C THR A 89 -42.50 -1.90 -20.98
N ASP A 90 -41.90 -1.12 -21.88
CA ASP A 90 -42.57 -0.36 -22.95
C ASP A 90 -42.47 -1.11 -24.29
#